data_AF-W2I0Q1-F1
#
_entry.id   AF-W2I0Q1-F1
#
_cell.length_a   1.000
_cell.length_b   1.000
_cell.length_c   1.000
_cell.angle_alpha   90.00
_cell.angle_beta   90.00
_cell.angle_gamma   90.00
#
_symmetry.space_group_name_H-M   'P 1'
#
loop_
_entity.id
_entity.type
_entity.pdbx_description
1 polymer ?
#
loop_
_entity_poly.entity_id
_entity_poly.type
_entity_poly.pdbx_seq_one_letter_code
_entity_poly.pdbx_strand_id
1 'polypeptide(L)'
;MGGEKRVASAEMFTIWKKLFYLLDENGNGYIDRKEFTNVFVDHLDDLLETSDGQKLMQLLVGVDNNQCSSISPTQEQIAAVFSVMDTNRDNEIEWSEYLRFLQQRQQQLFTTEGDDETPATDVLEVKPEQKQELRKKNREDTRASSSNPANESDQDEIPPEETRDKPRSKPSKQEPAASKRPVKVSSSEEKLLKLQYSNHEQNRLQQQITSLETILAIERRRYAELAADRQALMRSYQQLHLKHQSEIIQEQTKTKWMKQTIERQQQQLEEREKLRQNHNQASIVLQSTFRSRLEQKRYQGIKLQRVNAAITIQCTPMLSFLLLLNTLLKTHLRTTKPFLRQQRS
;
A
#
# COMPACT_ATOMS: atom_id res chain seq x y z
N MET A 1 11.84 -31.51 -25.32
CA MET A 1 12.55 -30.40 -24.63
C MET A 1 11.58 -29.30 -24.15
N GLY A 2 10.48 -29.66 -23.47
CA GLY A 2 9.52 -28.69 -22.91
C GLY A 2 9.35 -28.77 -21.38
N GLY A 3 9.94 -29.80 -20.75
CA GLY A 3 9.90 -30.03 -19.31
C GLY A 3 10.93 -29.19 -18.56
N GLU A 4 12.18 -29.16 -19.03
CA GLU A 4 13.27 -28.42 -18.37
C GLU A 4 13.02 -26.91 -18.30
N LYS A 5 12.46 -26.30 -19.37
CA LYS A 5 12.09 -24.88 -19.37
C LYS A 5 10.97 -24.54 -18.37
N ARG A 6 10.03 -25.46 -18.11
CA ARG A 6 8.95 -25.24 -17.14
C ARG A 6 9.44 -25.40 -15.70
N VAL A 7 10.33 -26.38 -15.45
CA VAL A 7 10.91 -26.61 -14.12
C VAL A 7 11.80 -25.44 -13.70
N ALA A 8 12.67 -24.95 -14.58
CA ALA A 8 13.49 -23.76 -14.32
C ALA A 8 12.66 -22.50 -14.03
N SER A 9 11.50 -22.34 -14.71
CA SER A 9 10.62 -21.19 -14.48
C SER A 9 9.92 -21.23 -13.11
N ALA A 10 9.59 -22.42 -12.61
CA ALA A 10 8.91 -22.57 -11.32
C ALA A 10 9.86 -22.37 -10.14
N GLU A 11 11.10 -22.83 -10.27
CA GLU A 11 12.16 -22.58 -9.29
C GLU A 11 12.50 -21.08 -9.23
N MET A 12 12.68 -20.42 -10.38
CA MET A 12 12.92 -18.97 -10.46
C MET A 12 11.75 -18.17 -9.87
N PHE A 13 10.51 -18.54 -10.15
CA PHE A 13 9.34 -17.89 -9.57
C PHE A 13 9.29 -18.01 -8.04
N THR A 14 9.68 -19.16 -7.50
CA THR A 14 9.75 -19.39 -6.05
C THR A 14 10.85 -18.55 -5.41
N ILE A 15 12.00 -18.43 -6.08
CA ILE A 15 13.12 -17.59 -5.66
C ILE A 15 12.68 -16.11 -5.62
N TRP A 16 12.06 -15.61 -6.70
CA TRP A 16 11.57 -14.23 -6.77
C TRP A 16 10.54 -13.90 -5.71
N LYS A 17 9.65 -14.85 -5.41
CA LYS A 17 8.65 -14.68 -4.37
C LYS A 17 9.27 -14.59 -2.98
N LYS A 18 10.25 -15.45 -2.67
CA LYS A 18 10.98 -15.38 -1.39
C LYS A 18 11.72 -14.05 -1.24
N LEU A 19 12.32 -13.55 -2.32
CA LEU A 19 13.08 -12.32 -2.32
C LEU A 19 12.22 -11.08 -2.16
N PHE A 20 11.03 -11.04 -2.76
CA PHE A 20 10.10 -9.95 -2.54
C PHE A 20 9.69 -9.83 -1.07
N TYR A 21 9.45 -10.96 -0.39
CA TYR A 21 9.18 -10.95 1.05
C TYR A 21 10.40 -10.62 1.91
N LEU A 22 11.62 -10.81 1.39
CA LEU A 22 12.83 -10.33 2.06
C LEU A 22 13.00 -8.81 1.90
N LEU A 23 12.58 -8.27 0.76
CA LEU A 23 12.62 -6.84 0.46
C LEU A 23 11.51 -6.06 1.20
N ASP A 24 10.34 -6.68 1.38
CA ASP A 24 9.21 -6.14 2.14
C ASP A 24 9.43 -6.35 3.66
N GLU A 25 10.34 -5.57 4.25
CA GLU A 25 10.71 -5.68 5.67
C GLU A 25 9.51 -5.50 6.61
N ASN A 26 8.57 -4.62 6.26
CA ASN A 26 7.42 -4.30 7.09
C ASN A 26 6.20 -5.23 6.85
N GLY A 27 6.22 -6.04 5.78
CA GLY A 27 5.20 -7.01 5.43
C GLY A 27 3.88 -6.42 4.91
N ASN A 28 3.91 -5.18 4.39
CA ASN A 28 2.72 -4.48 3.92
C ASN A 28 2.31 -4.88 2.48
N GLY A 29 3.15 -5.67 1.78
CA GLY A 29 2.94 -6.11 0.41
C GLY A 29 3.46 -5.15 -0.67
N TYR A 30 4.19 -4.10 -0.28
CA TYR A 30 4.79 -3.07 -1.13
C TYR A 30 6.23 -2.85 -0.69
N ILE A 31 7.15 -2.65 -1.63
CA ILE A 31 8.55 -2.34 -1.28
C ILE A 31 8.77 -0.84 -1.49
N ASP A 32 8.99 -0.10 -0.41
CA ASP A 32 9.31 1.32 -0.53
C ASP A 32 10.79 1.53 -0.93
N ARG A 33 11.14 2.77 -1.30
CA ARG A 33 12.52 3.10 -1.74
C ARG A 33 13.58 2.83 -0.67
N LYS A 34 13.24 2.99 0.62
CA LYS A 34 14.18 2.80 1.72
C LYS A 34 14.39 1.31 1.97
N GLU A 35 13.32 0.53 2.02
CA GLU A 35 13.32 -0.92 2.15
C GLU A 35 14.12 -1.55 1.00
N PHE A 36 13.84 -1.14 -0.24
CA PHE A 36 14.60 -1.61 -1.39
C PHE A 36 16.10 -1.31 -1.24
N THR A 37 16.47 -0.10 -0.80
CA THR A 37 17.88 0.30 -0.64
C THR A 37 18.56 -0.42 0.52
N ASN A 38 17.90 -0.49 1.67
CA ASN A 38 18.44 -1.05 2.91
C ASN A 38 18.75 -2.54 2.74
N VAL A 39 17.92 -3.28 2.00
CA VAL A 39 18.20 -4.70 1.73
C VAL A 39 19.49 -4.87 0.94
N PHE A 40 19.79 -3.98 -0.01
CA PHE A 40 21.11 -4.02 -0.65
C PHE A 40 22.21 -3.57 0.32
N VAL A 41 22.03 -2.53 1.11
CA VAL A 41 23.10 -2.07 2.03
C VAL A 41 23.41 -3.11 3.13
N ASP A 42 22.39 -3.73 3.71
CA ASP A 42 22.51 -4.56 4.91
C ASP A 42 22.59 -6.07 4.58
N HIS A 43 22.06 -6.50 3.43
CA HIS A 43 21.98 -7.93 3.07
C HIS A 43 22.68 -8.26 1.74
N LEU A 44 23.41 -7.33 1.10
CA LEU A 44 24.16 -7.62 -0.13
C LEU A 44 25.15 -8.77 0.05
N ASP A 45 25.86 -8.81 1.17
CA ASP A 45 26.86 -9.84 1.43
C ASP A 45 26.19 -11.22 1.56
N ASP A 46 25.09 -11.32 2.31
CA ASP A 46 24.29 -12.53 2.44
C ASP A 46 23.65 -12.99 1.10
N LEU A 47 23.22 -12.03 0.27
CA LEU A 47 22.71 -12.31 -1.08
C LEU A 47 23.83 -12.82 -2.00
N LEU A 48 25.04 -12.30 -1.88
CA LEU A 48 26.18 -12.73 -2.70
C LEU A 48 26.76 -14.08 -2.25
N GLU A 49 26.55 -14.49 -1.01
CA GLU A 49 26.95 -15.83 -0.52
C GLU A 49 26.05 -16.95 -1.06
N THR A 50 24.81 -16.65 -1.43
CA THR A 50 23.87 -17.64 -1.95
C THR A 50 23.84 -17.68 -3.48
N SER A 51 23.80 -18.88 -4.06
CA SER A 51 23.71 -19.05 -5.52
C SER A 51 22.44 -18.43 -6.12
N ASP A 52 21.36 -18.35 -5.34
CA ASP A 52 20.10 -17.73 -5.75
C ASP A 52 20.18 -16.19 -5.70
N GLY A 53 20.85 -15.61 -4.71
CA GLY A 53 21.07 -14.16 -4.64
C GLY A 53 22.07 -13.67 -5.69
N GLN A 54 23.08 -14.48 -6.06
CA GLN A 54 23.95 -14.19 -7.21
C GLN A 54 23.19 -14.11 -8.54
N LYS A 55 22.30 -15.08 -8.82
CA LYS A 55 21.43 -15.06 -10.01
C LYS A 55 20.52 -13.84 -10.03
N LEU A 56 20.04 -13.43 -8.86
CA LEU A 56 19.21 -12.23 -8.72
C LEU A 56 20.02 -10.97 -9.02
N MET A 57 21.24 -10.85 -8.49
CA MET A 57 22.13 -9.72 -8.77
C MET A 57 22.47 -9.61 -10.26
N GLN A 58 22.70 -10.76 -10.90
CA GLN A 58 22.82 -10.83 -12.36
C GLN A 58 21.54 -10.34 -13.06
N LEU A 59 20.36 -10.69 -12.55
CA LEU A 59 19.08 -10.32 -13.16
C LEU A 59 18.66 -8.86 -12.92
N LEU A 60 18.99 -8.25 -11.76
CA LEU A 60 18.66 -6.86 -11.42
C LEU A 60 19.69 -5.85 -11.91
N VAL A 61 20.98 -6.17 -11.87
CA VAL A 61 22.06 -5.21 -12.18
C VAL A 61 22.81 -5.57 -13.45
N GLY A 62 22.71 -6.83 -13.92
CA GLY A 62 23.40 -7.27 -15.14
C GLY A 62 24.88 -7.55 -14.91
N VAL A 63 25.25 -8.05 -13.73
CA VAL A 63 26.65 -8.39 -13.41
C VAL A 63 27.01 -9.72 -14.06
N ASP A 64 28.00 -9.74 -14.94
CA ASP A 64 28.50 -10.95 -15.60
C ASP A 64 29.26 -11.86 -14.63
N ASN A 65 28.96 -13.16 -14.66
CA ASN A 65 29.55 -14.19 -13.79
C ASN A 65 31.08 -14.36 -13.94
N ASN A 66 31.70 -13.72 -14.93
CA ASN A 66 33.14 -13.77 -15.18
C ASN A 66 33.95 -12.67 -14.49
N GLN A 67 33.28 -11.69 -13.85
CA GLN A 67 33.92 -10.73 -12.94
C GLN A 67 33.39 -10.91 -11.52
N CYS A 68 33.53 -12.13 -11.00
CA CYS A 68 33.32 -12.43 -9.61
C CYS A 68 34.51 -11.89 -8.78
N SER A 69 34.48 -10.60 -8.45
CA SER A 69 35.02 -10.07 -7.20
C SER A 69 34.75 -8.56 -7.11
N SER A 70 33.94 -8.18 -6.13
CA SER A 70 34.06 -6.88 -5.46
C SER A 70 33.56 -5.62 -6.19
N ILE A 71 32.37 -5.65 -6.81
CA ILE A 71 31.66 -4.40 -7.11
C ILE A 71 30.25 -4.52 -6.56
N SER A 72 30.07 -4.11 -5.30
CA SER A 72 28.75 -3.83 -4.75
C SER A 72 28.07 -2.81 -5.67
N PRO A 73 26.81 -3.03 -6.09
CA PRO A 73 26.09 -2.10 -6.95
C PRO A 73 26.10 -0.70 -6.30
N THR A 74 26.39 0.34 -7.08
CA THR A 74 26.39 1.69 -6.54
C THR A 74 24.96 2.13 -6.21
N GLN A 75 24.82 3.02 -5.23
CA GLN A 75 23.52 3.58 -4.83
C GLN A 75 22.72 4.15 -6.02
N GLU A 76 23.43 4.72 -7.00
CA GLU A 76 22.83 5.24 -8.23
C GLU A 76 22.26 4.14 -9.13
N GLN A 77 22.93 2.98 -9.21
CA GLN A 77 22.42 1.81 -9.95
C GLN A 77 21.18 1.23 -9.28
N ILE A 78 21.19 1.12 -7.95
CA ILE A 78 20.03 0.64 -7.17
C ILE A 78 18.84 1.59 -7.35
N ALA A 79 19.08 2.91 -7.26
CA ALA A 79 18.05 3.91 -7.48
C ALA A 79 17.50 3.90 -8.92
N ALA A 80 18.37 3.66 -9.91
CA ALA A 80 17.95 3.52 -11.31
C ALA A 80 17.08 2.28 -11.51
N VAL A 81 17.45 1.14 -10.93
CA VAL A 81 16.65 -0.09 -10.97
C VAL A 81 15.29 0.11 -10.30
N PHE A 82 15.25 0.74 -9.12
CA PHE A 82 14.01 1.10 -8.45
C PHE A 82 13.11 1.95 -9.35
N SER A 83 13.66 3.00 -9.98
CA SER A 83 12.90 3.88 -10.86
C SER A 83 12.41 3.23 -12.15
N VAL A 84 13.02 2.12 -12.59
CA VAL A 84 12.56 1.36 -13.75
C VAL A 84 11.47 0.36 -13.35
N MET A 85 11.52 -0.17 -12.12
CA MET A 85 10.50 -1.06 -11.59
C MET A 85 9.22 -0.31 -11.22
N ASP A 86 9.36 0.82 -10.51
CA ASP A 86 8.27 1.74 -10.16
C ASP A 86 7.72 2.42 -11.42
N THR A 87 6.66 1.84 -11.97
CA THR A 87 6.16 2.20 -13.29
C THR A 87 5.12 3.32 -13.19
N ASN A 88 4.29 3.25 -12.16
CA ASN A 88 3.27 4.23 -11.84
C ASN A 88 3.85 5.48 -11.12
N ARG A 89 5.11 5.43 -10.67
CA ARG A 89 5.86 6.51 -10.00
C ARG A 89 5.26 6.91 -8.66
N ASP A 90 4.69 5.97 -7.93
CA ASP A 90 4.18 6.21 -6.58
C ASP A 90 5.25 6.04 -5.48
N ASN A 91 6.47 5.63 -5.86
CA ASN A 91 7.59 5.29 -4.97
C ASN A 91 7.37 4.05 -4.11
N GLU A 92 6.46 3.18 -4.51
CA GLU A 92 6.20 1.88 -3.92
C GLU A 92 6.25 0.83 -5.03
N ILE A 93 6.90 -0.31 -4.81
CA ILE A 93 6.93 -1.38 -5.81
C ILE A 93 5.90 -2.43 -5.41
N GLU A 94 4.86 -2.56 -6.24
CA GLU A 94 3.91 -3.65 -6.12
C GLU A 94 4.48 -4.99 -6.62
N TRP A 95 3.95 -6.11 -6.12
CA TRP A 95 4.29 -7.44 -6.63
C TRP A 95 4.08 -7.56 -8.16
N SER A 96 3.05 -6.92 -8.70
CA SER A 96 2.76 -6.87 -10.15
C SER A 96 3.89 -6.22 -10.94
N GLU A 97 4.40 -5.10 -10.44
CA GLU A 97 5.46 -4.32 -11.07
C GLU A 97 6.80 -5.03 -10.97
N TYR A 98 7.11 -5.57 -9.80
CA TYR A 98 8.26 -6.42 -9.56
C TYR A 98 8.30 -7.63 -10.50
N LEU A 99 7.20 -8.38 -10.59
CA LEU A 99 7.12 -9.57 -11.45
C LEU A 99 7.27 -9.20 -12.93
N ARG A 100 6.63 -8.10 -13.36
CA ARG A 100 6.71 -7.63 -14.75
C ARG A 100 8.14 -7.25 -15.13
N PHE A 101 8.85 -6.56 -14.24
CA PHE A 101 10.26 -6.20 -14.45
C PHE A 101 11.15 -7.44 -14.56
N LEU A 102 11.02 -8.40 -13.64
CA LEU A 102 11.83 -9.63 -13.67
C LEU A 102 11.53 -10.48 -14.91
N GLN A 103 10.27 -10.56 -15.32
CA GLN A 103 9.88 -11.25 -16.55
C GLN A 103 10.48 -10.59 -17.79
N GLN A 104 10.54 -9.25 -17.82
CA GLN A 104 11.16 -8.49 -18.90
C GLN A 104 12.69 -8.70 -18.95
N ARG A 105 13.37 -8.63 -17.80
CA ARG A 105 14.82 -8.92 -17.69
C ARG A 105 15.16 -10.34 -18.10
N GLN A 106 14.35 -11.32 -17.69
CA GLN A 106 14.54 -12.71 -18.07
C GLN A 106 14.43 -12.90 -19.59
N GLN A 107 13.46 -12.25 -20.24
CA GLN A 107 13.32 -12.31 -21.69
C GLN A 107 14.53 -11.71 -22.42
N GLN A 108 15.11 -10.63 -21.90
CA GLN A 108 16.31 -10.01 -22.46
C GLN A 108 17.54 -10.91 -22.36
N LEU A 109 17.70 -11.64 -21.26
CA LEU A 109 18.79 -12.62 -21.08
C LEU A 109 18.68 -13.84 -22.01
N PHE A 110 17.46 -14.24 -22.39
CA PHE A 110 17.25 -15.33 -23.36
C PHE A 110 17.45 -14.90 -24.82
N THR A 111 17.48 -13.60 -25.12
CA THR A 111 17.75 -13.08 -26.47
C THR A 111 19.23 -12.84 -26.74
N THR A 112 20.09 -12.82 -25.73
CA THR A 112 21.53 -12.49 -25.84
C THR A 112 22.46 -13.70 -26.02
N GLU A 113 21.95 -14.92 -26.17
CA GLU A 113 22.78 -16.09 -26.57
C GLU A 113 22.85 -16.30 -28.10
N GLY A 114 22.48 -15.30 -28.90
CA GLY A 114 22.67 -15.31 -30.34
C GLY A 114 23.12 -13.95 -30.82
N ASP A 115 24.32 -13.92 -31.39
CA ASP A 115 24.96 -12.83 -32.13
C ASP A 115 25.77 -11.83 -31.29
N ASP A 116 27.07 -12.16 -31.19
CA ASP A 116 28.18 -11.22 -31.26
C ASP A 116 27.94 -10.22 -32.40
N GLU A 117 27.78 -8.93 -32.07
CA GLU A 117 28.47 -7.83 -32.73
C GLU A 117 28.17 -6.53 -31.98
N THR A 118 29.18 -5.99 -31.31
CA THR A 118 29.25 -4.55 -31.04
C THR A 118 29.61 -3.85 -32.38
N PRO A 119 29.17 -2.60 -32.60
CA PRO A 119 30.04 -1.52 -32.13
C PRO A 119 29.34 -0.26 -31.59
N ALA A 120 30.10 0.40 -30.72
CA ALA A 120 30.26 1.84 -30.57
C ALA A 120 29.11 2.70 -29.99
N THR A 121 29.40 3.23 -28.80
CA THR A 121 29.18 4.62 -28.35
C THR A 121 28.70 5.58 -29.44
N ASP A 122 27.55 6.22 -29.22
CA ASP A 122 27.49 7.68 -29.33
C ASP A 122 26.44 8.28 -28.40
N VAL A 123 26.85 9.35 -27.73
CA VAL A 123 26.04 10.22 -26.91
C VAL A 123 25.20 11.07 -27.87
N LEU A 124 23.87 11.08 -27.76
CA LEU A 124 23.06 12.22 -28.23
C LEU A 124 21.68 12.27 -27.56
N GLU A 125 21.56 13.28 -26.72
CA GLU A 125 20.37 13.93 -26.19
C GLU A 125 19.42 14.41 -27.30
N VAL A 126 18.16 13.95 -27.37
CA VAL A 126 17.02 14.72 -27.93
C VAL A 126 15.68 14.28 -27.31
N LYS A 127 14.88 15.29 -26.93
CA LYS A 127 13.51 15.28 -26.37
C LYS A 127 12.39 14.92 -27.41
N PRO A 128 11.12 14.79 -26.98
CA PRO A 128 10.06 14.00 -27.65
C PRO A 128 9.25 14.78 -28.69
N GLU A 129 8.65 14.07 -29.65
CA GLU A 129 7.24 14.16 -30.09
C GLU A 129 7.02 13.63 -31.54
N GLN A 130 5.82 13.06 -31.73
CA GLN A 130 4.99 13.00 -32.95
C GLN A 130 5.00 11.79 -33.92
N LYS A 131 3.73 11.34 -34.12
CA LYS A 131 3.07 10.65 -35.27
C LYS A 131 3.25 9.12 -35.30
N GLN A 132 2.22 8.29 -35.43
CA GLN A 132 0.90 8.34 -36.12
C GLN A 132 0.01 7.27 -35.44
N GLU A 133 -1.25 7.46 -35.01
CA GLU A 133 -2.47 7.84 -35.74
C GLU A 133 -2.76 6.98 -36.98
N LEU A 134 -3.65 5.97 -36.80
CA LEU A 134 -4.48 5.19 -37.75
C LEU A 134 -4.71 3.81 -37.10
N ARG A 135 -5.89 3.32 -36.72
CA ARG A 135 -7.28 3.55 -37.14
C ARG A 135 -8.21 3.08 -36.01
N LYS A 136 -9.13 3.94 -35.57
CA LYS A 136 -10.47 3.52 -35.12
C LYS A 136 -11.41 3.69 -36.31
N LYS A 137 -12.22 2.67 -36.64
CA LYS A 137 -13.70 2.77 -36.71
C LYS A 137 -14.32 1.46 -37.20
N ASN A 138 -15.10 0.83 -36.33
CA ASN A 138 -16.39 0.17 -36.56
C ASN A 138 -16.57 -0.87 -35.42
N ARG A 139 -17.69 -0.96 -34.70
CA ARG A 139 -18.94 -0.20 -34.67
C ARG A 139 -19.68 -0.74 -33.44
N GLU A 140 -20.21 0.14 -32.61
CA GLU A 140 -21.23 -0.20 -31.61
C GLU A 140 -22.46 -0.79 -32.26
N ASP A 141 -23.09 -1.74 -31.56
CA ASP A 141 -24.50 -2.13 -31.51
C ASP A 141 -24.49 -3.63 -31.18
N THR A 142 -24.77 -4.07 -29.95
CA THR A 142 -26.15 -4.24 -29.50
C THR A 142 -26.17 -4.47 -27.98
N ARG A 143 -27.01 -3.69 -27.29
CA ARG A 143 -27.49 -3.93 -25.92
C ARG A 143 -28.23 -5.27 -25.83
N ALA A 144 -27.97 -6.06 -24.79
CA ALA A 144 -29.02 -6.69 -23.99
C ALA A 144 -28.45 -7.12 -22.64
N SER A 145 -28.99 -6.53 -21.58
CA SER A 145 -28.83 -6.98 -20.20
C SER A 145 -29.58 -8.29 -19.94
N SER A 146 -29.19 -8.95 -18.85
CA SER A 146 -30.07 -9.70 -17.93
C SER A 146 -30.44 -11.14 -18.30
N SER A 147 -29.89 -12.11 -17.57
CA SER A 147 -30.55 -12.78 -16.43
C SER A 147 -29.82 -14.07 -16.00
N ASN A 148 -29.45 -14.18 -14.72
CA ASN A 148 -29.27 -15.44 -14.00
C ASN A 148 -30.67 -16.06 -13.68
N PRO A 149 -30.80 -17.21 -12.97
CA PRO A 149 -30.16 -18.54 -13.03
C PRO A 149 -31.23 -19.68 -12.96
N ALA A 150 -30.80 -20.95 -12.87
CA ALA A 150 -31.49 -22.19 -12.38
C ALA A 150 -31.29 -23.35 -13.37
N ASN A 151 -31.22 -24.64 -13.03
CA ASN A 151 -30.99 -25.46 -11.83
C ASN A 151 -30.98 -26.93 -12.36
N GLU A 152 -30.60 -27.90 -11.51
CA GLU A 152 -30.79 -29.36 -11.64
C GLU A 152 -29.73 -30.10 -12.48
N SER A 153 -28.83 -30.85 -11.82
CA SER A 153 -28.94 -32.23 -11.32
C SER A 153 -28.63 -33.25 -12.42
N ASP A 154 -27.56 -34.03 -12.25
CA ASP A 154 -27.70 -35.49 -12.17
C ASP A 154 -26.38 -36.17 -11.73
N GLN A 155 -26.60 -37.28 -11.02
CA GLN A 155 -25.66 -38.10 -10.27
C GLN A 155 -24.87 -39.09 -11.15
N ASP A 156 -23.76 -39.55 -10.57
CA ASP A 156 -23.21 -40.92 -10.60
C ASP A 156 -23.31 -41.79 -11.87
N GLU A 157 -22.16 -42.28 -12.35
CA GLU A 157 -21.84 -43.72 -12.38
C GLU A 157 -20.49 -44.01 -13.08
N ILE A 158 -19.62 -44.73 -12.36
CA ILE A 158 -18.52 -45.58 -12.88
C ILE A 158 -19.16 -46.97 -13.10
N PRO A 159 -18.95 -47.73 -14.20
CA PRO A 159 -17.93 -48.83 -14.25
C PRO A 159 -17.59 -49.34 -15.69
N PRO A 160 -16.97 -50.53 -15.94
CA PRO A 160 -16.16 -51.43 -15.09
C PRO A 160 -14.81 -51.91 -15.72
N GLU A 161 -13.98 -52.54 -14.89
CA GLU A 161 -12.99 -53.56 -15.27
C GLU A 161 -13.66 -54.87 -15.72
N GLU A 162 -13.07 -55.55 -16.71
CA GLU A 162 -13.43 -56.93 -17.07
C GLU A 162 -12.21 -57.85 -17.01
N THR A 163 -12.37 -58.95 -16.25
CA THR A 163 -11.44 -60.06 -16.07
C THR A 163 -11.86 -61.22 -16.97
N ARG A 164 -10.90 -61.95 -17.59
CA ARG A 164 -10.80 -63.44 -17.59
C ARG A 164 -9.86 -64.02 -18.67
N ASP A 165 -8.85 -64.73 -18.17
CA ASP A 165 -8.49 -66.14 -18.41
C ASP A 165 -8.30 -66.77 -19.82
N LYS A 166 -7.05 -67.23 -20.00
CA LYS A 166 -6.60 -68.61 -20.36
C LYS A 166 -6.29 -69.01 -21.83
N PRO A 167 -5.43 -70.05 -22.03
CA PRO A 167 -4.27 -69.99 -22.94
C PRO A 167 -4.31 -71.05 -24.07
N ARG A 168 -3.37 -70.97 -25.02
CA ARG A 168 -3.09 -72.13 -25.91
C ARG A 168 -1.64 -72.18 -26.42
N SER A 169 -0.97 -73.25 -26.01
CA SER A 169 0.34 -73.79 -26.42
C SER A 169 0.38 -74.30 -27.86
N LYS A 170 1.60 -74.33 -28.47
CA LYS A 170 2.22 -75.45 -29.27
C LYS A 170 3.52 -74.96 -29.99
N PRO A 171 4.41 -75.82 -30.53
CA PRO A 171 5.46 -76.58 -29.82
C PRO A 171 6.88 -76.37 -30.40
N SER A 172 7.93 -76.73 -29.64
CA SER A 172 9.32 -76.82 -30.13
C SER A 172 9.73 -78.28 -30.36
N LYS A 173 10.52 -78.53 -31.41
CA LYS A 173 10.99 -79.85 -31.86
C LYS A 173 12.18 -80.38 -31.03
N GLN A 174 12.19 -81.71 -30.90
CA GLN A 174 13.25 -82.64 -30.44
C GLN A 174 14.59 -82.45 -31.20
N GLU A 175 15.79 -82.92 -30.78
CA GLU A 175 16.22 -84.17 -30.11
C GLU A 175 17.74 -84.07 -29.68
N PRO A 176 18.51 -85.14 -29.29
CA PRO A 176 18.98 -85.38 -27.92
C PRO A 176 20.52 -85.53 -27.72
N ALA A 177 21.01 -85.64 -26.48
CA ALA A 177 22.20 -86.46 -26.15
C ALA A 177 22.41 -86.73 -24.64
N ALA A 178 22.76 -87.99 -24.36
CA ALA A 178 23.67 -88.50 -23.32
C ALA A 178 23.30 -88.45 -21.81
N SER A 179 22.87 -89.64 -21.36
CA SER A 179 22.90 -90.22 -20.01
C SER A 179 24.18 -89.98 -19.19
N LYS A 180 24.04 -89.56 -17.92
CA LYS A 180 24.76 -90.09 -16.74
C LYS A 180 23.87 -90.02 -15.48
N ARG A 181 23.73 -91.15 -14.78
CA ARG A 181 22.95 -91.34 -13.53
C ARG A 181 23.48 -90.45 -12.39
N PRO A 182 22.61 -90.11 -11.41
CA PRO A 182 22.84 -90.70 -10.09
C PRO A 182 21.57 -91.18 -9.36
N VAL A 183 21.79 -92.23 -8.55
CA VAL A 183 21.14 -92.58 -7.27
C VAL A 183 19.61 -92.44 -7.17
N LYS A 184 18.91 -93.59 -7.15
CA LYS A 184 17.49 -93.74 -6.82
C LYS A 184 17.25 -93.34 -5.36
N VAL A 185 16.79 -92.12 -5.13
CA VAL A 185 15.95 -91.79 -3.98
C VAL A 185 14.56 -92.37 -4.25
N SER A 186 13.89 -92.93 -3.24
CA SER A 186 12.58 -93.54 -3.44
C SER A 186 11.57 -92.49 -3.93
N SER A 187 10.74 -92.82 -4.92
CA SER A 187 9.77 -91.89 -5.52
C SER A 187 8.80 -91.25 -4.50
N SER A 188 8.62 -91.90 -3.34
CA SER A 188 7.86 -91.40 -2.19
C SER A 188 8.58 -90.28 -1.43
N GLU A 189 9.89 -90.39 -1.21
CA GLU A 189 10.69 -89.37 -0.50
C GLU A 189 10.82 -88.09 -1.32
N GLU A 190 10.97 -88.20 -2.64
CA GLU A 190 11.06 -87.04 -3.53
C GLU A 190 9.73 -86.25 -3.61
N LYS A 191 8.58 -86.95 -3.50
CA LYS A 191 7.26 -86.31 -3.42
C LYS A 191 7.04 -85.60 -2.09
N LEU A 192 7.49 -86.20 -0.98
CA LEU A 192 7.42 -85.58 0.34
C LEU A 192 8.28 -84.32 0.43
N LEU A 193 9.49 -84.34 -0.13
CA LEU A 193 10.36 -83.16 -0.19
C LEU A 193 9.76 -82.02 -1.04
N LYS A 194 9.13 -82.35 -2.18
CA LYS A 194 8.42 -81.34 -3.01
C LYS A 194 7.22 -80.73 -2.29
N LEU A 195 6.46 -81.53 -1.55
CA LEU A 195 5.34 -81.04 -0.73
C LEU A 195 5.83 -80.16 0.42
N GLN A 196 6.93 -80.53 1.10
CA GLN A 196 7.53 -79.71 2.15
C GLN A 196 8.04 -78.37 1.61
N TYR A 197 8.71 -78.38 0.45
CA TYR A 197 9.20 -77.17 -0.20
C TYR A 197 8.03 -76.25 -0.62
N SER A 198 6.97 -76.82 -1.20
CA SER A 198 5.76 -76.08 -1.56
C SER A 198 5.06 -75.47 -0.34
N ASN A 199 5.03 -76.17 0.79
CA ASN A 199 4.44 -75.67 2.03
C ASN A 199 5.30 -74.55 2.66
N HIS A 200 6.63 -74.68 2.60
CA HIS A 200 7.55 -73.63 3.03
C HIS A 200 7.40 -72.35 2.18
N GLU A 201 7.29 -72.50 0.86
CA GLU A 201 7.07 -71.39 -0.06
C GLU A 201 5.71 -70.72 0.16
N GLN A 202 4.66 -71.51 0.42
CA GLN A 202 3.33 -71.00 0.77
C GLN A 202 3.35 -70.18 2.08
N ASN A 203 4.07 -70.65 3.10
CA ASN A 203 4.26 -69.89 4.34
C ASN A 203 5.04 -68.59 4.12
N ARG A 204 6.07 -68.61 3.27
CA ARG A 204 6.83 -67.40 2.90
C ARG A 204 5.93 -66.36 2.22
N LEU A 205 5.12 -66.79 1.26
CA LEU A 205 4.17 -65.92 0.56
C LEU A 205 3.10 -65.39 1.53
N GLN A 206 2.59 -66.22 2.43
CA GLN A 206 1.62 -65.80 3.45
C GLN A 206 2.21 -64.70 4.35
N GLN A 207 3.46 -64.86 4.81
CA GLN A 207 4.15 -63.83 5.59
C GLN A 207 4.33 -62.52 4.80
N GLN A 208 4.67 -62.62 3.51
CA GLN A 208 4.76 -61.44 2.63
C GLN A 208 3.41 -60.75 2.47
N ILE A 209 2.33 -61.50 2.25
CA ILE A 209 0.97 -60.96 2.15
C ILE A 209 0.60 -60.23 3.44
N THR A 210 0.79 -60.84 4.61
CA THR A 210 0.52 -60.19 5.90
C THR A 210 1.35 -58.92 6.07
N SER A 211 2.63 -58.92 5.66
CA SER A 211 3.48 -57.73 5.73
C SER A 211 3.02 -56.60 4.81
N LEU A 212 2.50 -56.93 3.62
CA LEU A 212 1.96 -55.94 2.69
C LEU A 212 0.61 -55.40 3.18
N GLU A 213 -0.23 -56.24 3.78
CA GLU A 213 -1.49 -55.85 4.40
C GLU A 213 -1.29 -54.87 5.57
N THR A 214 -0.27 -55.09 6.41
CA THR A 214 0.04 -54.16 7.51
C THR A 214 0.54 -52.82 6.97
N ILE A 215 1.40 -52.83 5.95
CA ILE A 215 1.85 -51.60 5.28
C ILE A 215 0.66 -50.85 4.66
N LEU A 216 -0.24 -51.56 3.97
CA LEU A 216 -1.44 -50.95 3.39
C LEU A 216 -2.36 -50.34 4.47
N ALA A 217 -2.50 -51.00 5.62
CA ALA A 217 -3.27 -50.47 6.74
C ALA A 217 -2.65 -49.20 7.33
N ILE A 218 -1.32 -49.14 7.45
CA ILE A 218 -0.59 -47.95 7.89
C ILE A 218 -0.78 -46.80 6.91
N GLU A 219 -0.67 -47.06 5.61
CA GLU A 219 -0.87 -46.03 4.58
C GLU A 219 -2.30 -45.50 4.59
N ARG A 220 -3.32 -46.36 4.69
CA ARG A 220 -4.72 -45.92 4.84
C ARG A 220 -4.92 -45.02 6.06
N ARG A 221 -4.26 -45.33 7.18
CA ARG A 221 -4.30 -44.50 8.38
C ARG A 221 -3.65 -43.13 8.14
N ARG A 222 -2.47 -43.10 7.51
CA ARG A 222 -1.78 -41.84 7.14
C ARG A 222 -2.65 -40.96 6.24
N TYR A 223 -3.32 -41.53 5.24
CA TYR A 223 -4.23 -40.76 4.39
C TYR A 223 -5.44 -40.22 5.16
N ALA A 224 -5.98 -40.98 6.11
CA ALA A 224 -7.07 -40.51 6.96
C ALA A 224 -6.63 -39.36 7.87
N GLU A 225 -5.43 -39.45 8.46
CA GLU A 225 -4.83 -38.38 9.26
C GLU A 225 -4.58 -37.12 8.40
N LEU A 226 -3.98 -37.28 7.22
CA LEU A 226 -3.75 -36.17 6.29
C LEU A 226 -5.06 -35.48 5.87
N ALA A 227 -6.13 -36.25 5.66
CA ALA A 227 -7.44 -35.70 5.35
C ALA A 227 -8.03 -34.91 6.52
N ALA A 228 -7.87 -35.41 7.76
CA ALA A 228 -8.29 -34.71 8.96
C ALA A 228 -7.50 -33.39 9.16
N ASP A 229 -6.19 -33.42 8.97
CA ASP A 229 -5.31 -32.25 9.05
C ASP A 229 -5.69 -31.20 8.01
N ARG A 230 -5.95 -31.62 6.77
CA ARG A 230 -6.44 -30.71 5.72
C ARG A 230 -7.75 -30.05 6.13
N GLN A 231 -8.69 -30.79 6.70
CA GLN A 231 -9.95 -30.21 7.17
C GLN A 231 -9.73 -29.26 8.36
N ALA A 232 -8.85 -29.60 9.29
CA ALA A 232 -8.51 -28.74 10.42
C ALA A 232 -7.87 -27.42 9.95
N LEU A 233 -6.96 -27.49 8.98
CA LEU A 233 -6.34 -26.33 8.35
C LEU A 233 -7.36 -25.43 7.64
N MET A 234 -8.32 -26.02 6.92
CA MET A 234 -9.39 -25.25 6.28
C MET A 234 -10.25 -24.52 7.32
N ARG A 235 -10.57 -25.15 8.44
CA ARG A 235 -11.33 -24.52 9.53
C ARG A 235 -10.54 -23.41 10.20
N SER A 236 -9.25 -23.62 10.47
CA SER A 236 -8.39 -22.59 11.09
C SER A 236 -8.21 -21.38 10.16
N TYR A 237 -8.01 -21.61 8.87
CA TYR A 237 -7.94 -20.55 7.87
C TYR A 237 -9.24 -19.73 7.83
N GLN A 238 -10.40 -20.40 7.82
CA GLN A 238 -11.69 -19.72 7.83
C GLN A 238 -11.90 -18.88 9.10
N GLN A 239 -11.50 -19.40 10.27
CA GLN A 239 -11.56 -18.65 11.53
C GLN A 239 -10.64 -17.43 11.51
N LEU A 240 -9.42 -17.58 11.00
CA LEU A 240 -8.46 -16.48 10.88
C LEU A 240 -8.99 -15.40 9.94
N HIS A 241 -9.59 -15.79 8.82
CA HIS A 241 -10.19 -14.84 7.88
C HIS A 241 -11.32 -14.03 8.51
N LEU A 242 -12.22 -14.69 9.24
CA LEU A 242 -13.31 -14.01 9.97
C LEU A 242 -12.78 -13.08 11.07
N LYS A 243 -11.75 -13.51 11.80
CA LYS A 243 -11.10 -12.70 12.82
C LYS A 243 -10.49 -11.44 12.20
N HIS A 244 -9.74 -11.58 11.12
CA HIS A 244 -9.14 -10.45 10.42
C HIS A 244 -10.20 -9.46 9.88
N GLN A 245 -11.29 -9.95 9.30
CA GLN A 245 -12.42 -9.10 8.90
C GLN A 245 -13.02 -8.33 10.08
N SER A 246 -13.19 -9.00 11.23
CA SER A 246 -13.73 -8.35 12.43
C SER A 246 -12.80 -7.25 12.98
N GLU A 247 -11.48 -7.48 12.92
CA GLU A 247 -10.47 -6.50 13.31
C GLU A 247 -10.52 -5.26 12.41
N ILE A 248 -10.58 -5.45 11.08
CA ILE A 248 -10.72 -4.35 10.12
C ILE A 248 -11.97 -3.51 10.43
N ILE A 249 -13.12 -4.16 10.65
CA ILE A 249 -14.38 -3.46 10.95
C ILE A 249 -14.26 -2.67 12.25
N GLN A 250 -13.63 -3.26 13.27
CA GLN A 250 -13.44 -2.61 14.56
C GLN A 250 -12.53 -1.38 14.44
N GLU A 251 -11.42 -1.49 13.71
CA GLU A 251 -10.51 -0.37 13.46
C GLU A 251 -11.16 0.77 12.66
N GLN A 252 -11.90 0.43 11.61
CA GLN A 252 -12.66 1.42 10.84
C GLN A 252 -13.70 2.14 11.72
N THR A 253 -14.39 1.40 12.58
CA THR A 253 -15.39 1.96 13.50
C THR A 253 -14.73 2.89 14.52
N LYS A 254 -13.61 2.47 15.11
CA LYS A 254 -12.83 3.28 16.05
C LYS A 254 -12.32 4.56 15.39
N THR A 255 -11.77 4.45 14.19
CA THR A 255 -11.25 5.59 13.42
C THR A 255 -12.36 6.58 13.07
N LYS A 256 -13.52 6.08 12.63
CA LYS A 256 -14.70 6.92 12.36
C LYS A 256 -15.18 7.66 13.60
N TRP A 257 -15.26 6.97 14.74
CA TRP A 257 -15.69 7.58 16.01
C TRP A 257 -14.70 8.65 16.49
N MET A 258 -13.39 8.36 16.38
CA MET A 258 -12.34 9.31 16.71
C MET A 258 -12.41 10.55 15.82
N LYS A 259 -12.57 10.37 14.50
CA LYS A 259 -12.73 11.48 13.55
C LYS A 259 -13.93 12.36 13.90
N GLN A 260 -15.09 11.76 14.17
CA GLN A 260 -16.29 12.50 14.58
C GLN A 260 -16.09 13.27 15.89
N THR A 261 -15.33 12.71 16.83
CA THR A 261 -15.04 13.36 18.11
C THR A 261 -14.12 14.57 17.91
N ILE A 262 -13.07 14.43 17.11
CA ILE A 262 -12.16 15.52 16.75
C ILE A 262 -12.91 16.63 16.01
N GLU A 263 -13.73 16.27 15.02
CA GLU A 263 -14.54 17.23 14.25
C GLU A 263 -15.50 18.01 15.16
N ARG A 264 -16.17 17.33 16.11
CA ARG A 264 -17.01 18.01 17.11
C ARG A 264 -16.21 18.97 17.99
N GLN A 265 -15.02 18.58 18.45
CA GLN A 265 -14.16 19.47 19.23
C GLN A 265 -13.69 20.68 18.42
N GLN A 266 -13.36 20.48 17.14
CA GLN A 266 -12.94 21.54 16.24
C GLN A 266 -14.07 22.55 15.98
N GLN A 267 -15.30 22.07 15.75
CA GLN A 267 -16.49 22.93 15.64
C GLN A 267 -16.70 23.78 16.89
N GLN A 268 -16.57 23.20 18.09
CA GLN A 268 -16.68 23.97 19.34
C GLN A 268 -15.61 25.05 19.48
N LEU A 269 -14.38 24.77 19.03
CA LEU A 269 -13.30 25.77 19.03
C LEU A 269 -13.57 26.90 18.04
N GLU A 270 -14.04 26.56 16.84
CA GLU A 270 -14.40 27.54 15.80
C GLU A 270 -15.56 28.44 16.25
N GLU A 271 -16.60 27.87 16.85
CA GLU A 271 -17.71 28.64 17.45
C GLU A 271 -17.22 29.62 18.52
N ARG A 272 -16.34 29.15 19.43
CA ARG A 272 -15.74 30.01 20.46
C ARG A 272 -14.89 31.13 19.86
N GLU A 273 -14.14 30.83 18.80
CA GLU A 273 -13.35 31.85 18.11
C GLU A 273 -14.23 32.88 17.43
N LYS A 274 -15.28 32.44 16.72
CA LYS A 274 -16.26 33.34 16.09
C LYS A 274 -16.95 34.24 17.13
N LEU A 275 -17.30 33.70 18.30
CA LEU A 275 -17.85 34.48 19.40
C LEU A 275 -16.86 35.53 19.91
N ARG A 276 -15.58 35.18 20.07
CA ARG A 276 -14.53 36.15 20.45
C ARG A 276 -14.36 37.23 19.40
N GLN A 277 -14.34 36.89 18.12
CA GLN A 277 -14.25 37.86 17.02
C GLN A 277 -15.44 38.81 17.01
N ASN A 278 -16.67 38.30 17.15
CA ASN A 278 -17.87 39.12 17.21
C ASN A 278 -17.85 40.05 18.44
N HIS A 279 -17.48 39.52 19.61
CA HIS A 279 -17.32 40.34 20.81
C HIS A 279 -16.29 41.47 20.62
N ASN A 280 -15.14 41.16 20.02
CA ASN A 280 -14.11 42.15 19.72
C ASN A 280 -14.61 43.21 18.73
N GLN A 281 -15.29 42.81 17.65
CA GLN A 281 -15.87 43.73 16.68
C GLN A 281 -16.91 44.64 17.34
N ALA A 282 -17.83 44.08 18.13
CA ALA A 282 -18.82 44.86 18.87
C ALA A 282 -18.16 45.87 19.82
N SER A 283 -17.11 45.45 20.54
CA SER A 283 -16.33 46.33 21.41
C SER A 283 -15.67 47.49 20.65
N ILE A 284 -15.04 47.21 19.50
CA ILE A 284 -14.44 48.23 18.63
C ILE A 284 -15.49 49.22 18.13
N VAL A 285 -16.66 48.73 17.71
CA VAL A 285 -17.77 49.58 17.25
C VAL A 285 -18.29 50.46 18.39
N LEU A 286 -18.46 49.92 19.60
CA LEU A 286 -18.89 50.69 20.76
C LEU A 286 -17.85 51.76 21.16
N GLN A 287 -16.56 51.41 21.18
CA GLN A 287 -15.51 52.37 21.52
C GLN A 287 -15.38 53.48 20.48
N SER A 288 -15.46 53.15 19.20
CA SER A 288 -15.38 54.14 18.11
C SER A 288 -16.60 55.07 18.10
N THR A 289 -17.81 54.55 18.28
CA THR A 289 -19.03 55.36 18.38
C THR A 289 -18.99 56.28 19.61
N PHE A 290 -18.49 55.80 20.75
CA PHE A 290 -18.30 56.63 21.94
C PHE A 290 -17.29 57.76 21.71
N ARG A 291 -16.12 57.45 21.13
CA ARG A 291 -15.10 58.46 20.78
C ARG A 291 -15.63 59.51 19.82
N SER A 292 -16.34 59.09 18.77
CA SER A 292 -16.96 59.99 17.80
C SER A 292 -17.97 60.94 18.44
N ARG A 293 -18.86 60.44 19.31
CA ARG A 293 -19.81 61.28 20.05
C ARG A 293 -19.10 62.27 20.98
N LEU A 294 -18.03 61.83 21.65
CA LEU A 294 -17.24 62.68 22.53
C LEU A 294 -16.55 63.81 21.74
N GLU A 295 -15.95 63.50 20.59
CA GLU A 295 -15.34 64.48 19.69
C GLU A 295 -16.38 65.47 19.16
N GLN A 296 -17.57 65.01 18.77
CA GLN A 296 -18.66 65.88 18.35
C GLN A 296 -19.06 66.86 19.46
N LYS A 297 -19.17 66.39 20.71
CA LYS A 297 -19.48 67.25 21.86
C LYS A 297 -18.36 68.24 22.15
N ARG A 298 -17.09 67.83 22.06
CA ARG A 298 -15.93 68.74 22.19
C ARG A 298 -15.96 69.82 21.11
N TYR A 299 -16.23 69.44 19.86
CA TYR A 299 -16.31 70.39 18.75
C TYR A 299 -17.46 71.41 18.92
N GLN A 300 -18.64 70.95 19.38
CA GLN A 300 -19.75 71.84 19.74
C GLN A 300 -19.35 72.80 20.87
N GLY A 301 -18.65 72.31 21.90
CA GLY A 301 -18.13 73.12 22.99
C GLY A 301 -17.15 74.21 22.51
N ILE A 302 -16.19 73.85 21.66
CA ILE A 302 -15.24 74.81 21.06
C ILE A 302 -15.97 75.85 20.21
N LYS A 303 -16.97 75.43 19.40
CA LYS A 303 -17.80 76.37 18.63
C LYS A 303 -18.49 77.38 19.54
N LEU A 304 -19.12 76.91 20.62
CA LEU A 304 -19.78 77.79 21.58
C LEU A 304 -18.79 78.74 22.28
N GLN A 305 -17.62 78.24 22.67
CA GLN A 305 -16.56 79.08 23.25
C GLN A 305 -16.10 80.18 22.29
N ARG A 306 -15.92 79.85 21.00
CA ARG A 306 -15.57 80.85 19.97
C ARG A 306 -16.65 81.90 19.80
N VAL A 307 -17.93 81.50 19.78
CA VAL A 307 -19.06 82.43 19.72
C VAL A 307 -19.11 83.31 20.96
N ASN A 308 -18.98 82.74 22.16
CA ASN A 308 -18.96 83.51 23.41
C ASN A 308 -17.78 84.48 23.48
N ALA A 309 -16.58 84.06 23.04
CA ALA A 309 -15.42 84.92 22.94
C ALA A 309 -15.66 86.07 21.95
N ALA A 310 -16.26 85.81 20.79
CA ALA A 310 -16.64 86.83 19.82
C ALA A 310 -17.64 87.84 20.41
N ILE A 311 -18.69 87.37 21.10
CA ILE A 311 -19.64 88.23 21.81
C ILE A 311 -18.92 89.07 22.86
N THR A 312 -18.02 88.47 23.63
CA THR A 312 -17.25 89.18 24.67
C THR A 312 -16.37 90.27 24.05
N ILE A 313 -15.68 89.97 22.95
CA ILE A 313 -14.87 90.94 22.21
C ILE A 313 -15.74 92.06 21.63
N GLN A 314 -16.95 91.77 21.16
CA GLN A 314 -17.87 92.79 20.63
C GLN A 314 -18.50 93.66 21.73
N CYS A 315 -18.81 93.09 22.90
CA CYS A 315 -19.49 93.80 23.99
C CYS A 315 -18.53 94.53 24.94
N THR A 316 -17.27 94.12 25.04
CA THR A 316 -16.24 94.80 25.87
C THR A 316 -15.97 96.26 25.49
N PRO A 317 -15.89 96.68 24.21
CA PRO A 317 -15.76 98.10 23.88
C PRO A 317 -17.02 98.91 24.24
N MET A 318 -18.23 98.33 24.13
CA MET A 318 -19.45 99.00 24.59
C MET A 318 -19.51 99.16 26.11
N LEU A 319 -19.13 98.13 26.88
CA LEU A 319 -19.05 98.20 28.34
C LEU A 319 -17.97 99.20 28.80
N SER A 320 -16.83 99.22 28.11
CA SER A 320 -15.75 100.18 28.37
C SER A 320 -16.20 101.59 28.07
N PHE A 321 -16.91 101.82 26.96
CA PHE A 321 -17.49 103.10 26.60
C PHE A 321 -18.55 103.57 27.61
N LEU A 322 -19.43 102.67 28.08
CA LEU A 322 -20.41 102.97 29.12
C LEU A 322 -19.76 103.28 30.47
N LEU A 323 -18.69 102.58 30.84
CA LEU A 323 -17.89 102.89 32.04
C LEU A 323 -17.21 104.26 31.92
N LEU A 324 -16.68 104.58 30.75
CA LEU A 324 -16.04 105.88 30.46
C LEU A 324 -17.07 107.03 30.46
N LEU A 325 -18.27 106.78 29.94
CA LEU A 325 -19.40 107.70 30.04
C LEU A 325 -19.85 107.90 31.48
N ASN A 326 -19.89 106.84 32.29
CA ASN A 326 -20.30 106.92 33.69
C ASN A 326 -19.24 107.60 34.57
N THR A 327 -17.94 107.41 34.28
CA THR A 327 -16.86 108.18 34.93
C THR A 327 -16.89 109.64 34.48
N LEU A 328 -17.10 109.93 33.20
CA LEU A 328 -17.32 111.30 32.69
C LEU A 328 -18.56 111.96 33.33
N LEU A 329 -19.67 111.24 33.48
CA LEU A 329 -20.86 111.76 34.14
C LEU A 329 -20.58 112.04 35.63
N LYS A 330 -19.87 111.15 36.32
CA LYS A 330 -19.47 111.33 37.73
C LYS A 330 -18.47 112.46 37.93
N THR A 331 -17.53 112.68 37.01
CA THR A 331 -16.62 113.82 37.07
C THR A 331 -17.37 115.11 36.77
N HIS A 332 -18.29 115.12 35.81
CA HIS A 332 -19.14 116.27 35.50
C HIS A 332 -20.13 116.61 36.63
N LEU A 333 -20.63 115.61 37.38
CA LEU A 333 -21.43 115.79 38.61
C LEU A 333 -20.58 116.24 39.81
N ARG A 334 -19.28 115.94 39.84
CA ARG A 334 -18.35 116.45 40.85
C ARG A 334 -17.90 117.88 40.56
N THR A 335 -17.73 118.26 39.29
CA THR A 335 -17.31 119.62 38.89
C THR A 335 -18.47 120.62 38.82
N THR A 336 -19.73 120.18 38.79
CA THR A 336 -20.90 121.06 38.91
C THR A 336 -21.35 121.32 40.35
N LYS A 337 -20.85 120.56 41.33
CA LYS A 337 -21.13 120.78 42.76
C LYS A 337 -20.47 122.02 43.42
N PRO A 338 -19.40 122.65 42.92
CA PRO A 338 -18.96 123.94 43.45
C PRO A 338 -19.73 125.13 42.87
N PHE A 339 -20.46 125.00 41.75
CA PHE A 339 -21.07 126.16 41.09
C PHE A 339 -22.43 126.59 41.68
N LEU A 340 -23.09 125.72 42.45
CA LEU A 340 -24.35 126.05 43.16
C LEU A 340 -24.14 126.44 44.63
N ARG A 341 -22.92 126.81 45.03
CA ARG A 341 -22.63 127.33 46.38
C ARG A 341 -21.98 128.72 46.39
N GLN A 342 -22.14 129.50 45.32
CA GLN A 342 -21.76 130.91 45.28
C GLN A 342 -22.76 131.79 44.48
N GLN A 343 -24.05 131.43 44.55
CA GLN A 343 -25.16 132.40 44.52
C GLN A 343 -25.78 132.50 45.93
N ARG A 344 -24.93 132.89 46.88
CA ARG A 344 -25.30 133.52 48.15
C ARG A 344 -24.18 134.50 48.50
N SER A 345 -24.13 135.60 47.74
CA SER A 345 -23.89 136.95 48.24
C SER A 345 -24.32 137.95 47.18
#